data_AF-A0A922NVX9-F1
#
_entry.id   AF-A0A922NVX9-F1
#
_cell.length_a   1.000
_cell.length_b   1.000
_cell.length_c   1.000
_cell.angle_alpha   90.00
_cell.angle_beta   90.00
_cell.angle_gamma   90.00
#
_symmetry.space_group_name_H-M   'P 1'
#
loop_
_entity.id
_entity.type
_entity.pdbx_description
1 polymer ?
#
loop_
_entity_poly.entity_id
_entity_poly.type
_entity_poly.pdbx_seq_one_letter_code
_entity_poly.pdbx_strand_id
1 'polypeptide(L)'
;MANKEIAVTVDHVSKSFKLPTEATKSFRTALVNRFRGIKGYTEQHVLRDISFDVYKGDFFGIVGRNGSGKSTLLKIISQIYVPEKGQVTVEGKMVSFIELGVGFNPELTGRENVYMNGAMLGFTTEEVDDMYDDIVDFAELHDFMNQKLKNYSSGMQVRLAFSVAIKAQGDVLILDEVLAVGDEAFQRKCNDYFMERKESGKTTILVTHDMGAVKKYCNRAVLIENGLVKAYGEPFDVANQYSVDNTELKNDEQGAVAEPVSDLASQLEVRLTSKPSLSPDEPISFEISYHVLKDEPTYVAFSLTDIDRNIWVYNDNSQDQPTSGPGHKNISYQCQLSQLNDIKLKLEVTVRDQNGQMLLFSAANHSPLIVLQRHDIAPDDLSALDSASGLYQRNGSWLINQ
;
A
#
# COMPACT_ATOMS: atom_id res chain seq x y z
N MET A 1 -25.76 -11.63 -19.70
CA MET A 1 -24.86 -11.51 -18.54
C MET A 1 -24.74 -12.90 -17.93
N ALA A 2 -23.60 -13.56 -18.09
CA ALA A 2 -23.39 -14.87 -17.48
C ALA A 2 -23.39 -14.70 -15.95
N ASN A 3 -24.17 -15.50 -15.23
CA ASN A 3 -24.18 -15.53 -13.78
C ASN A 3 -22.78 -15.91 -13.29
N LYS A 4 -21.98 -14.95 -12.81
CA LYS A 4 -20.69 -15.26 -12.18
C LYS A 4 -20.99 -15.88 -10.81
N GLU A 5 -20.39 -17.05 -10.54
CA GLU A 5 -20.49 -17.70 -9.23
C GLU A 5 -19.72 -16.91 -8.17
N ILE A 6 -20.28 -16.81 -6.96
CA ILE A 6 -19.67 -16.12 -5.83
C ILE A 6 -18.73 -17.11 -5.11
N ALA A 7 -17.52 -16.66 -4.79
CA ALA A 7 -16.53 -17.41 -4.02
C ALA A 7 -16.56 -17.02 -2.52
N VAL A 8 -16.71 -15.72 -2.23
CA VAL A 8 -16.83 -15.21 -0.86
C VAL A 8 -17.95 -14.17 -0.81
N THR A 9 -18.89 -14.35 0.10
CA THR A 9 -19.94 -13.36 0.42
C THR A 9 -19.65 -12.77 1.79
N VAL A 10 -19.50 -11.45 1.88
CA VAL A 10 -19.45 -10.71 3.14
C VAL A 10 -20.77 -9.96 3.26
N ASP A 11 -21.59 -10.31 4.26
CA ASP A 11 -22.95 -9.81 4.40
C ASP A 11 -23.13 -9.09 5.74
N HIS A 12 -23.25 -7.77 5.70
CA HIS A 12 -23.57 -6.87 6.82
C HIS A 12 -22.66 -7.05 8.06
N VAL A 13 -21.37 -7.30 7.81
CA VAL A 13 -20.39 -7.64 8.85
C VAL A 13 -20.07 -6.43 9.72
N SER A 14 -20.26 -6.60 11.03
CA SER A 14 -19.85 -5.61 12.04
C SER A 14 -18.98 -6.24 13.12
N LYS A 15 -17.96 -5.50 13.57
CA LYS A 15 -17.05 -5.95 14.62
C LYS A 15 -16.57 -4.78 15.49
N SER A 16 -16.70 -4.94 16.79
CA SER A 16 -16.11 -4.05 17.79
C SER A 16 -15.15 -4.79 18.73
N PHE A 17 -14.25 -4.02 19.36
CA PHE A 17 -13.36 -4.50 20.42
C PHE A 17 -13.51 -3.62 21.65
N LYS A 18 -13.47 -4.24 22.83
CA LYS A 18 -13.45 -3.54 24.11
C LYS A 18 -12.01 -3.25 24.50
N LEU A 19 -11.59 -2.01 24.36
CA LEU A 19 -10.29 -1.54 24.80
C LEU A 19 -10.36 -1.19 26.29
N PRO A 20 -9.63 -1.88 27.17
CA PRO A 20 -9.57 -1.46 28.56
C PRO A 20 -8.94 -0.07 28.65
N THR A 21 -9.67 0.90 29.17
CA THR A 21 -9.10 2.18 29.60
C THR A 21 -8.24 1.87 30.81
N GLU A 22 -6.99 2.34 30.87
CA GLU A 22 -6.11 2.14 32.03
C GLU A 22 -6.85 2.52 33.33
N ALA A 23 -7.39 1.52 34.01
CA ALA A 23 -8.08 1.68 35.27
C ALA A 23 -7.06 1.41 36.37
N THR A 24 -6.66 2.50 37.02
CA THR A 24 -5.98 2.55 38.32
C THR A 24 -6.31 1.33 39.21
N LYS A 25 -5.28 0.70 39.77
CA LYS A 25 -5.27 -0.55 40.57
C LYS A 25 -6.12 -0.55 41.87
N SER A 26 -7.05 0.38 42.07
CA SER A 26 -7.79 0.56 43.33
C SER A 26 -9.22 0.02 43.28
N PHE A 27 -9.52 -0.96 44.15
CA PHE A 27 -10.85 -1.54 44.35
C PHE A 27 -11.93 -0.47 44.67
N ARG A 28 -11.56 0.64 45.32
CA ARG A 28 -12.49 1.74 45.63
C ARG A 28 -12.94 2.47 44.36
N THR A 29 -12.04 2.68 43.41
CA THR A 29 -12.35 3.34 42.13
C THR A 29 -13.23 2.46 41.26
N ALA A 30 -13.00 1.14 41.26
CA ALA A 30 -13.85 0.18 40.54
C ALA A 30 -15.30 0.17 41.04
N LEU A 31 -15.51 0.26 42.37
CA LEU A 31 -16.84 0.33 42.95
C LEU A 31 -17.55 1.64 42.57
N VAL A 32 -16.86 2.78 42.68
CA VAL A 32 -17.41 4.11 42.33
C VAL A 32 -17.73 4.20 40.84
N ASN A 33 -16.87 3.69 39.96
CA ASN A 33 -17.11 3.69 38.51
C ASN A 33 -18.32 2.81 38.14
N ARG A 34 -18.51 1.67 38.82
CA ARG A 34 -19.69 0.81 38.65
C ARG A 34 -20.99 1.50 39.08
N PHE A 35 -20.98 2.25 40.19
CA PHE A 35 -22.14 3.05 40.63
C PHE A 35 -22.42 4.27 39.74
N ARG A 36 -21.40 4.80 39.04
CA ARG A 36 -21.54 5.93 38.09
C ARG A 36 -21.79 5.52 36.64
N GLY A 37 -21.90 4.22 36.34
CA GLY A 37 -22.12 3.73 34.97
C GLY A 37 -20.91 3.90 34.03
N ILE A 38 -19.73 4.22 34.57
CA ILE A 38 -18.51 4.42 33.80
C ILE A 38 -17.93 3.04 33.50
N LYS A 39 -18.13 2.57 32.26
CA LYS A 39 -17.53 1.34 31.75
C LYS A 39 -16.01 1.53 31.74
N GLY A 40 -15.26 0.65 32.41
CA GLY A 40 -13.78 0.67 32.46
C GLY A 40 -13.12 0.24 31.13
N TYR A 41 -13.82 0.44 30.02
CA TYR A 41 -13.39 0.12 28.68
C TYR A 41 -14.05 1.09 27.69
N THR A 42 -13.32 1.42 26.63
CA THR A 42 -13.85 2.09 25.44
C THR A 42 -14.17 1.05 24.39
N GLU A 43 -15.32 1.16 23.75
CA GLU A 43 -15.72 0.28 22.65
C GLU A 43 -15.23 0.89 21.34
N GLN A 44 -14.33 0.21 20.65
CA GLN A 44 -13.82 0.61 19.34
C GLN A 44 -14.53 -0.19 18.26
N HIS A 45 -15.38 0.47 17.47
CA HIS A 45 -16.03 -0.13 16.32
C HIS A 45 -15.08 -0.12 15.12
N VAL A 46 -14.54 -1.30 14.79
CA VAL A 46 -13.55 -1.49 13.73
C VAL A 46 -14.20 -1.76 12.39
N LEU A 47 -15.28 -2.54 12.34
CA LEU A 47 -16.08 -2.77 11.13
C LEU A 47 -17.54 -2.46 11.41
N ARG A 48 -18.18 -1.79 10.47
CA ARG A 48 -19.54 -1.26 10.57
C ARG A 48 -20.26 -1.60 9.27
N ASP A 49 -21.10 -2.62 9.32
CA ASP A 49 -22.01 -2.98 8.23
C ASP A 49 -21.33 -3.15 6.86
N ILE A 50 -20.24 -3.92 6.83
CA ILE A 50 -19.49 -4.21 5.61
C ILE A 50 -20.22 -5.27 4.79
N SER A 51 -20.54 -4.94 3.54
CA SER A 51 -21.13 -5.89 2.57
C SER A 51 -20.45 -5.81 1.21
N PHE A 52 -20.01 -6.95 0.67
CA PHE A 52 -19.52 -7.09 -0.70
C PHE A 52 -19.36 -8.57 -1.09
N ASP A 53 -19.31 -8.82 -2.41
CA ASP A 53 -19.07 -10.14 -2.98
C ASP A 53 -17.70 -10.22 -3.69
N VAL A 54 -17.06 -11.38 -3.59
CA VAL A 54 -15.90 -11.78 -4.38
C VAL A 54 -16.32 -12.95 -5.27
N TYR A 55 -16.14 -12.83 -6.58
CA TYR A 55 -16.58 -13.85 -7.53
C TYR A 55 -15.45 -14.84 -7.81
N LYS A 56 -15.80 -16.06 -8.22
CA LYS A 56 -14.82 -17.06 -8.63
C LYS A 56 -13.96 -16.52 -9.77
N GLY A 57 -12.64 -16.65 -9.61
CA GLY A 57 -11.63 -16.16 -10.53
C GLY A 57 -11.33 -14.67 -10.43
N ASP A 58 -11.92 -13.95 -9.46
CA ASP A 58 -11.47 -12.59 -9.17
C ASP A 58 -10.09 -12.58 -8.52
N PHE A 59 -9.27 -11.64 -8.96
CA PHE A 59 -8.13 -11.14 -8.19
C PHE A 59 -8.63 -9.87 -7.49
N PHE A 60 -9.08 -10.02 -6.26
CA PHE A 60 -9.86 -9.03 -5.53
C PHE A 60 -9.00 -8.24 -4.53
N GLY A 61 -9.02 -6.91 -4.63
CA GLY A 61 -8.27 -6.03 -3.72
C GLY A 61 -9.10 -5.57 -2.52
N ILE A 62 -8.60 -5.72 -1.29
CA ILE A 62 -9.11 -5.03 -0.10
C ILE A 62 -8.11 -3.95 0.29
N VAL A 63 -8.51 -2.70 0.12
CA VAL A 63 -7.63 -1.53 0.27
C VAL A 63 -8.14 -0.57 1.32
N GLY A 64 -7.25 0.30 1.81
CA GLY A 64 -7.57 1.28 2.84
C GLY A 64 -6.37 1.60 3.71
N ARG A 65 -6.49 2.63 4.54
CA ARG A 65 -5.41 3.12 5.39
C ARG A 65 -5.12 2.14 6.54
N ASN A 66 -3.99 2.33 7.21
CA ASN A 66 -3.71 1.61 8.44
C ASN A 66 -4.77 1.97 9.49
N GLY A 67 -5.25 0.97 10.23
CA GLY A 67 -6.34 1.13 11.18
C GLY A 67 -7.75 1.21 10.58
N SER A 68 -7.94 1.09 9.26
CA SER A 68 -9.29 1.12 8.66
C SER A 68 -10.12 -0.15 8.91
N GLY A 69 -9.51 -1.22 9.40
CA GLY A 69 -10.16 -2.49 9.71
C GLY A 69 -9.83 -3.64 8.76
N LYS A 70 -8.96 -3.45 7.75
CA LYS A 70 -8.57 -4.48 6.75
C LYS A 70 -8.18 -5.82 7.38
N SER A 71 -7.19 -5.84 8.27
CA SER A 71 -6.73 -7.09 8.90
C SER A 71 -7.79 -7.72 9.81
N THR A 72 -8.70 -6.92 10.39
CA THR A 72 -9.86 -7.46 11.13
C THR A 72 -10.86 -8.11 10.18
N LEU A 73 -11.18 -7.46 9.07
CA LEU A 73 -12.04 -8.01 8.02
C LEU A 73 -11.43 -9.29 7.46
N LEU A 74 -10.13 -9.30 7.21
CA LEU A 74 -9.40 -10.47 6.76
C LEU A 74 -9.51 -11.63 7.74
N LYS A 75 -9.25 -11.38 9.03
CA LYS A 75 -9.39 -12.39 10.09
C LYS A 75 -10.83 -12.92 10.21
N ILE A 76 -11.84 -12.13 9.85
CA ILE A 76 -13.24 -12.58 9.80
C ILE A 76 -13.49 -13.45 8.57
N ILE A 77 -13.03 -13.03 7.38
CA ILE A 77 -13.14 -13.81 6.14
C ILE A 77 -12.46 -15.16 6.30
N SER A 78 -11.27 -15.20 6.92
CA SER A 78 -10.52 -16.41 7.23
C SER A 78 -11.08 -17.22 8.41
N GLN A 79 -12.27 -16.87 8.92
CA GLN A 79 -12.98 -17.55 10.00
C GLN A 79 -12.23 -17.62 11.35
N ILE A 80 -11.21 -16.78 11.55
CA ILE A 80 -10.47 -16.66 12.81
C ILE A 80 -11.29 -15.86 13.82
N TYR A 81 -11.94 -14.79 13.37
CA TYR A 81 -12.82 -13.97 14.19
C TYR A 81 -14.28 -14.15 13.76
N VAL A 82 -15.15 -14.30 14.77
CA VAL A 82 -16.59 -14.29 14.56
C VAL A 82 -17.09 -12.83 14.56
N PRO A 83 -17.86 -12.40 13.54
CA PRO A 83 -18.46 -11.07 13.53
C PRO A 83 -19.57 -10.96 14.58
N GLU A 84 -19.89 -9.75 15.04
CA GLU A 84 -20.98 -9.52 16.00
C GLU A 84 -22.35 -9.42 15.32
N LYS A 85 -22.35 -8.98 14.06
CA LYS A 85 -23.51 -8.94 13.17
C LYS A 85 -23.06 -9.33 11.77
N GLY A 86 -24.01 -9.84 10.98
CA GLY A 86 -23.73 -10.32 9.64
C GLY A 86 -23.03 -11.67 9.62
N GLN A 87 -22.61 -12.10 8.45
CA GLN A 87 -21.93 -13.38 8.25
C GLN A 87 -20.96 -13.32 7.07
N VAL A 88 -20.01 -14.25 7.05
CA VAL A 88 -19.16 -14.51 5.88
C VAL A 88 -19.38 -15.95 5.44
N THR A 89 -19.66 -16.12 4.15
CA THR A 89 -19.78 -17.43 3.49
C THR A 89 -18.66 -17.58 2.48
N VAL A 90 -18.05 -18.76 2.46
CA VAL A 90 -16.91 -19.10 1.59
C VAL A 90 -17.25 -20.39 0.87
N GLU A 91 -17.18 -20.38 -0.46
CA GLU A 91 -17.39 -21.55 -1.30
C GLU A 91 -16.03 -22.16 -1.68
N GLY A 92 -15.72 -23.32 -1.08
CA GLY A 92 -14.48 -24.07 -1.34
C GLY A 92 -13.43 -24.00 -0.22
N LYS A 93 -12.24 -24.54 -0.48
CA LYS A 93 -11.10 -24.56 0.45
C LYS A 93 -10.35 -23.23 0.37
N MET A 94 -10.36 -22.49 1.48
CA MET A 94 -9.63 -21.24 1.62
C MET A 94 -8.22 -21.49 2.18
N VAL A 95 -7.22 -20.90 1.53
CA VAL A 95 -5.85 -20.81 2.03
C VAL A 95 -5.60 -19.36 2.42
N SER A 96 -5.25 -19.13 3.68
CA SER A 96 -5.08 -17.78 4.21
C SER A 96 -3.67 -17.53 4.73
N PHE A 97 -2.97 -16.57 4.12
CA PHE A 97 -1.64 -16.14 4.52
C PHE A 97 -1.71 -14.74 5.12
N ILE A 98 -2.03 -14.69 6.42
CA ILE A 98 -2.29 -13.45 7.17
C ILE A 98 -1.04 -12.94 7.89
N GLU A 99 -0.22 -13.85 8.40
CA GLU A 99 0.97 -13.52 9.18
C GLU A 99 2.11 -14.45 8.77
N LEU A 100 3.24 -13.85 8.37
CA LEU A 100 4.40 -14.56 7.88
C LEU A 100 4.95 -15.50 8.95
N GLY A 101 5.08 -16.79 8.62
CA GLY A 101 5.69 -17.79 9.51
C GLY A 101 4.77 -18.28 10.63
N VAL A 102 3.48 -17.95 10.62
CA VAL A 102 2.51 -18.62 11.51
C VAL A 102 2.51 -20.11 11.22
N GLY A 103 2.64 -20.91 12.27
CA GLY A 103 2.69 -22.35 12.14
C GLY A 103 4.05 -22.91 11.74
N PHE A 104 5.12 -22.10 11.78
CA PHE A 104 6.49 -22.60 11.69
C PHE A 104 7.10 -22.83 13.08
N ASN A 105 7.90 -23.89 13.19
CA ASN A 105 8.64 -24.27 14.37
C ASN A 105 10.16 -24.20 14.08
N PRO A 106 10.89 -23.29 14.73
CA PRO A 106 12.33 -23.11 14.52
C PRO A 106 13.18 -24.37 14.79
N GLU A 107 12.68 -25.30 15.62
CA GLU A 107 13.38 -26.54 15.96
C GLU A 107 13.18 -27.67 14.95
N LEU A 108 12.22 -27.53 14.04
CA LEU A 108 11.97 -28.47 12.94
C LEU A 108 12.75 -28.07 11.69
N THR A 109 13.01 -29.04 10.83
CA THR A 109 13.61 -28.85 9.51
C THR A 109 12.69 -28.08 8.56
N GLY A 110 13.23 -27.52 7.48
CA GLY A 110 12.42 -26.90 6.43
C GLY A 110 11.34 -27.85 5.91
N ARG A 111 11.70 -29.12 5.67
CA ARG A 111 10.77 -30.17 5.22
C ARG A 111 9.64 -30.35 6.23
N GLU A 112 9.96 -30.60 7.49
CA GLU A 112 8.96 -30.79 8.55
C GLU A 112 8.05 -29.57 8.72
N ASN A 113 8.58 -28.36 8.53
CA ASN A 113 7.79 -27.13 8.55
C ASN A 113 6.80 -27.03 7.39
N VAL A 114 7.17 -27.50 6.18
CA VAL A 114 6.25 -27.58 5.04
C VAL A 114 5.06 -28.49 5.37
N TYR A 115 5.31 -29.69 5.90
CA TYR A 115 4.24 -30.61 6.31
C TYR A 115 3.38 -30.08 7.46
N MET A 116 4.01 -29.51 8.48
CA MET A 116 3.29 -28.93 9.62
C MET A 116 2.39 -27.77 9.18
N ASN A 117 2.89 -26.89 8.32
CA ASN A 117 2.11 -25.77 7.80
C ASN A 117 1.00 -26.24 6.86
N GLY A 118 1.28 -27.20 5.98
CA GLY A 118 0.25 -27.84 5.14
C GLY A 118 -0.89 -28.44 5.97
N ALA A 119 -0.57 -29.17 7.04
CA ALA A 119 -1.57 -29.69 7.96
C ALA A 119 -2.40 -28.58 8.65
N MET A 120 -1.76 -27.47 9.04
CA MET A 120 -2.47 -26.31 9.61
C MET A 120 -3.39 -25.61 8.60
N LEU A 121 -3.04 -25.64 7.32
CA LEU A 121 -3.88 -25.17 6.22
C LEU A 121 -4.96 -26.20 5.80
N GLY A 122 -5.05 -27.33 6.50
CA GLY A 122 -6.06 -28.37 6.27
C GLY A 122 -5.75 -29.29 5.09
N PHE A 123 -4.48 -29.47 4.74
CA PHE A 123 -4.06 -30.44 3.73
C PHE A 123 -3.71 -31.81 4.34
N THR A 124 -4.02 -32.89 3.62
CA THR A 124 -3.53 -34.22 3.97
C THR A 124 -2.05 -34.35 3.66
N THR A 125 -1.38 -35.37 4.21
CA THR A 125 0.02 -35.64 3.89
C THR A 125 0.20 -35.90 2.39
N GLU A 126 -0.73 -36.63 1.74
CA GLU A 126 -0.65 -36.88 0.29
C GLU A 126 -0.78 -35.58 -0.52
N GLU A 127 -1.71 -34.69 -0.15
CA GLU A 127 -1.84 -33.39 -0.82
C GLU A 127 -0.56 -32.55 -0.67
N VAL A 128 0.09 -32.59 0.50
CA VAL A 128 1.37 -31.90 0.72
C VAL A 128 2.49 -32.53 -0.09
N ASP A 129 2.55 -33.86 -0.18
CA ASP A 129 3.53 -34.58 -1.00
C ASP A 129 3.44 -34.14 -2.47
N ASP A 130 2.22 -34.03 -3.01
CA ASP A 130 1.97 -33.63 -4.41
C ASP A 130 2.44 -32.20 -4.72
N MET A 131 2.49 -31.31 -3.72
CA MET A 131 2.94 -29.92 -3.88
C MET A 131 4.35 -29.65 -3.32
N TYR A 132 4.99 -30.64 -2.68
CA TYR A 132 6.24 -30.43 -1.94
C TYR A 132 7.36 -29.92 -2.85
N ASP A 133 7.59 -30.60 -3.98
CA ASP A 133 8.68 -30.22 -4.89
C ASP A 133 8.43 -28.83 -5.49
N ASP A 134 7.19 -28.52 -5.89
CA ASP A 134 6.79 -27.19 -6.37
C ASP A 134 7.04 -26.07 -5.33
N ILE A 135 6.81 -26.36 -4.04
CA ILE A 135 7.09 -25.44 -2.93
C ILE A 135 8.60 -25.19 -2.83
N VAL A 136 9.40 -26.26 -2.86
CA VAL A 136 10.85 -26.17 -2.71
C VAL A 136 11.50 -25.49 -3.92
N ASP A 137 11.05 -25.82 -5.13
CA ASP A 137 11.46 -25.19 -6.39
C ASP A 137 11.12 -23.69 -6.40
N PHE A 138 9.92 -23.33 -5.92
CA PHE A 138 9.56 -21.92 -5.83
C PHE A 138 10.43 -21.20 -4.80
N ALA A 139 10.67 -21.82 -3.63
CA ALA A 139 11.49 -21.25 -2.56
C ALA A 139 12.99 -21.18 -2.93
N GLU A 140 13.46 -22.04 -3.82
CA GLU A 140 14.87 -22.28 -4.19
C GLU A 140 15.73 -22.65 -2.96
N LEU A 141 15.21 -23.55 -2.12
CA LEU A 141 15.82 -23.94 -0.84
C LEU A 141 16.21 -25.43 -0.76
N HIS A 142 16.38 -26.11 -1.90
CA HIS A 142 16.66 -27.55 -1.98
C HIS A 142 17.73 -28.02 -0.98
N ASP A 143 18.88 -27.34 -0.94
CA ASP A 143 20.02 -27.70 -0.09
C ASP A 143 19.80 -27.44 1.42
N PHE A 144 18.74 -26.70 1.76
CA PHE A 144 18.45 -26.26 3.12
C PHE A 144 17.28 -27.02 3.74
N MET A 145 16.48 -27.77 2.97
CA MET A 145 15.25 -28.40 3.46
C MET A 145 15.45 -29.38 4.62
N ASN A 146 16.61 -30.02 4.72
CA ASN A 146 16.95 -30.93 5.82
C ASN A 146 17.60 -30.23 7.03
N GLN A 147 17.77 -28.90 6.97
CA GLN A 147 18.31 -28.10 8.06
C GLN A 147 17.18 -27.51 8.90
N LYS A 148 17.44 -27.33 10.21
CA LYS A 148 16.50 -26.68 11.13
C LYS A 148 16.23 -25.23 10.71
N LEU A 149 14.97 -24.81 10.80
CA LEU A 149 14.52 -23.49 10.38
C LEU A 149 15.20 -22.35 11.15
N LYS A 150 15.60 -22.56 12.42
CA LYS A 150 16.37 -21.56 13.18
C LYS A 150 17.74 -21.22 12.56
N ASN A 151 18.26 -22.06 11.66
CA ASN A 151 19.51 -21.81 10.95
C ASN A 151 19.29 -21.09 9.62
N TYR A 152 18.04 -20.82 9.23
CA TYR A 152 17.72 -20.09 8.02
C TYR A 152 17.91 -18.59 8.26
N SER A 153 18.35 -17.86 7.24
CA SER A 153 18.24 -16.40 7.26
C SER A 153 16.77 -15.97 7.29
N SER A 154 16.49 -14.74 7.71
CA SER A 154 15.13 -14.19 7.67
C SER A 154 14.55 -14.28 6.26
N GLY A 155 15.33 -13.93 5.22
CA GLY A 155 14.91 -14.05 3.83
C GLY A 155 14.54 -15.48 3.41
N MET A 156 15.28 -16.49 3.84
CA MET A 156 14.95 -17.89 3.55
C MET A 156 13.66 -18.34 4.25
N GLN A 157 13.46 -17.96 5.51
CA GLN A 157 12.23 -18.28 6.24
C GLN A 157 11.02 -17.65 5.57
N VAL A 158 11.16 -16.39 5.18
CA VAL A 158 10.14 -15.63 4.46
C VAL A 158 9.81 -16.29 3.12
N ARG A 159 10.83 -16.65 2.32
CA ARG A 159 10.66 -17.34 1.04
C ARG A 159 9.92 -18.66 1.21
N LEU A 160 10.31 -19.50 2.16
CA LEU A 160 9.65 -20.78 2.42
C LEU A 160 8.18 -20.58 2.84
N ALA A 161 7.91 -19.67 3.77
CA ALA A 161 6.55 -19.38 4.23
C ALA A 161 5.66 -18.94 3.07
N PHE A 162 6.17 -18.05 2.21
CA PHE A 162 5.46 -17.57 1.05
C PHE A 162 5.22 -18.68 0.01
N SER A 163 6.26 -19.48 -0.30
CA SER A 163 6.16 -20.60 -1.25
C SER A 163 5.09 -21.60 -0.85
N VAL A 164 5.04 -21.98 0.43
CA VAL A 164 4.02 -22.90 0.95
C VAL A 164 2.62 -22.33 0.70
N ALA A 165 2.41 -21.06 1.02
CA ALA A 165 1.10 -20.43 0.90
C ALA A 165 0.61 -20.30 -0.55
N ILE A 166 1.48 -19.92 -1.48
CA ILE A 166 1.07 -19.71 -2.87
C ILE A 166 0.96 -21.03 -3.67
N LYS A 167 1.72 -22.06 -3.30
CA LYS A 167 1.67 -23.37 -3.97
C LYS A 167 0.60 -24.29 -3.39
N ALA A 168 0.10 -23.98 -2.19
CA ALA A 168 -1.07 -24.63 -1.63
C ALA A 168 -2.28 -24.56 -2.60
N GLN A 169 -2.84 -25.71 -2.91
CA GLN A 169 -3.96 -25.84 -3.83
C GLN A 169 -5.29 -25.49 -3.12
N GLY A 170 -5.61 -24.19 -3.07
CA GLY A 170 -6.88 -23.68 -2.56
C GLY A 170 -7.75 -23.02 -3.63
N ASP A 171 -9.06 -23.06 -3.43
CA ASP A 171 -10.07 -22.39 -4.28
C ASP A 171 -10.01 -20.87 -4.12
N VAL A 172 -9.69 -20.40 -2.91
CA VAL A 172 -9.52 -18.98 -2.55
C VAL A 172 -8.19 -18.80 -1.82
N LEU A 173 -7.29 -18.01 -2.40
CA LEU A 173 -6.03 -17.62 -1.76
C LEU A 173 -6.14 -16.22 -1.17
N ILE A 174 -5.81 -16.05 0.10
CA ILE A 174 -5.80 -14.75 0.78
C ILE A 174 -4.37 -14.34 1.14
N LEU A 175 -4.00 -13.11 0.79
CA LEU A 175 -2.66 -12.55 0.99
C LEU A 175 -2.75 -11.21 1.73
N ASP A 176 -2.08 -11.07 2.88
CA ASP A 176 -2.00 -9.82 3.66
C ASP A 176 -0.62 -9.15 3.52
N GLU A 177 -0.54 -8.01 2.81
CA GLU A 177 0.67 -7.16 2.70
C GLU A 177 1.98 -7.87 2.28
N VAL A 178 1.90 -9.02 1.61
CA VAL A 178 3.05 -9.90 1.33
C VAL A 178 3.70 -9.70 -0.03
N LEU A 179 3.38 -8.61 -0.73
CA LEU A 179 3.91 -8.35 -2.07
C LEU A 179 5.40 -7.95 -2.07
N ALA A 180 5.90 -7.39 -0.97
CA ALA A 180 7.27 -6.88 -0.85
C ALA A 180 8.21 -7.86 -0.09
N VAL A 181 8.01 -9.15 -0.34
CA VAL A 181 8.72 -10.22 0.37
C VAL A 181 9.91 -10.72 -0.47
N GLY A 182 11.08 -10.86 0.17
CA GLY A 182 12.28 -11.44 -0.44
C GLY A 182 13.18 -10.44 -1.16
N ASP A 183 14.17 -10.96 -1.87
CA ASP A 183 15.06 -10.18 -2.73
C ASP A 183 14.39 -9.82 -4.08
N GLU A 184 15.00 -8.95 -4.88
CA GLU A 184 14.46 -8.49 -6.16
C GLU A 184 14.19 -9.64 -7.15
N ALA A 185 15.03 -10.69 -7.14
CA ALA A 185 14.83 -11.85 -8.01
C ALA A 185 13.59 -12.65 -7.59
N PHE A 186 13.42 -12.88 -6.28
CA PHE A 186 12.24 -13.53 -5.74
C PHE A 186 10.96 -12.71 -5.95
N GLN A 187 11.04 -11.38 -5.81
CA GLN A 187 9.91 -10.48 -6.10
C GLN A 187 9.46 -10.57 -7.56
N ARG A 188 10.40 -10.65 -8.52
CA ARG A 188 10.06 -10.91 -9.94
C ARG A 188 9.30 -12.22 -10.12
N LYS A 189 9.77 -13.30 -9.49
CA LYS A 189 9.11 -14.62 -9.52
C LYS A 189 7.69 -14.57 -8.93
N CYS A 190 7.50 -13.82 -7.84
CA CYS A 190 6.19 -13.59 -7.23
C CYS A 190 5.25 -12.82 -8.17
N ASN A 191 5.77 -11.79 -8.84
CA ASN A 191 5.02 -11.04 -9.84
C ASN A 191 4.54 -11.93 -10.99
N ASP A 192 5.44 -12.76 -11.55
CA ASP A 192 5.11 -13.64 -12.66
C ASP A 192 4.03 -14.66 -12.24
N TYR A 193 4.15 -15.21 -11.04
CA TYR A 193 3.14 -16.08 -10.45
C TYR A 193 1.78 -15.38 -10.29
N PHE A 194 1.73 -14.12 -9.82
CA PHE A 194 0.46 -13.41 -9.69
C PHE A 194 -0.20 -13.10 -11.03
N MET A 195 0.60 -12.82 -12.07
CA MET A 195 0.08 -12.65 -13.42
C MET A 195 -0.50 -13.96 -13.96
N GLU A 196 0.23 -15.07 -13.86
CA GLU A 196 -0.27 -16.39 -14.24
C GLU A 196 -1.55 -16.77 -13.47
N ARG A 197 -1.59 -16.45 -12.18
CA ARG A 197 -2.76 -16.72 -11.33
C ARG A 197 -3.99 -15.89 -11.74
N LYS A 198 -3.77 -14.63 -12.13
CA LYS A 198 -4.79 -13.74 -12.68
C LYS A 198 -5.34 -14.30 -14.01
N GLU A 199 -4.45 -14.72 -14.91
CA GLU A 199 -4.83 -15.27 -16.23
C GLU A 199 -5.55 -16.62 -16.12
N SER A 200 -5.13 -17.48 -15.20
CA SER A 200 -5.74 -18.79 -14.96
C SER A 200 -7.10 -18.72 -14.24
N GLY A 201 -7.57 -17.53 -13.84
CA GLY A 201 -8.87 -17.35 -13.21
C GLY A 201 -8.97 -18.02 -11.84
N LYS A 202 -7.88 -18.06 -11.07
CA LYS A 202 -7.90 -18.55 -9.68
C LYS A 202 -8.26 -17.42 -8.73
N THR A 203 -9.26 -17.66 -7.87
CA THR A 203 -9.72 -16.64 -6.91
C THR A 203 -8.62 -16.27 -5.91
N THR A 204 -8.35 -14.97 -5.80
CA THR A 204 -7.32 -14.42 -4.92
C THR A 204 -7.84 -13.17 -4.25
N ILE A 205 -7.68 -13.03 -2.93
CA ILE A 205 -7.98 -11.82 -2.18
C ILE A 205 -6.65 -11.24 -1.72
N LEU A 206 -6.33 -10.03 -2.19
CA LEU A 206 -5.14 -9.29 -1.84
C LEU A 206 -5.51 -8.12 -0.92
N VAL A 207 -4.99 -8.15 0.30
CA VAL A 207 -5.07 -7.01 1.22
C VAL A 207 -3.78 -6.21 1.09
N THR A 208 -3.90 -4.94 0.68
CA THR A 208 -2.72 -4.09 0.48
C THR A 208 -3.06 -2.61 0.62
N HIS A 209 -2.03 -1.82 0.88
CA HIS A 209 -2.07 -0.36 0.78
C HIS A 209 -1.32 0.16 -0.47
N ASP A 210 -0.75 -0.74 -1.27
CA ASP A 210 -0.08 -0.43 -2.55
C ASP A 210 -1.10 -0.39 -3.70
N MET A 211 -1.35 0.80 -4.22
CA MET A 211 -2.30 1.00 -5.32
C MET A 211 -1.75 0.58 -6.68
N GLY A 212 -0.43 0.57 -6.86
CA GLY A 212 0.20 0.04 -8.05
C GLY A 212 -0.08 -1.45 -8.20
N ALA A 213 0.04 -2.20 -7.11
CA ALA A 213 -0.33 -3.62 -7.08
C ALA A 213 -1.83 -3.84 -7.36
N VAL A 214 -2.71 -2.99 -6.83
CA VAL A 214 -4.16 -3.08 -7.05
C VAL A 214 -4.49 -2.86 -8.52
N LYS A 215 -3.96 -1.78 -9.13
CA LYS A 215 -4.15 -1.48 -10.57
C LYS A 215 -3.58 -2.60 -11.46
N LYS A 216 -2.47 -3.21 -11.05
CA LYS A 216 -1.76 -4.23 -11.83
C LYS A 216 -2.44 -5.60 -11.78
N TYR A 217 -2.69 -6.12 -10.59
CA TYR A 217 -3.15 -7.50 -10.41
C TYR A 217 -4.67 -7.61 -10.29
N CYS A 218 -5.32 -6.66 -9.62
CA CYS A 218 -6.72 -6.82 -9.29
C CYS A 218 -7.62 -6.58 -10.50
N ASN A 219 -8.76 -7.26 -10.53
CA ASN A 219 -9.84 -7.01 -11.48
C ASN A 219 -11.07 -6.38 -10.80
N ARG A 220 -11.15 -6.43 -9.46
CA ARG A 220 -12.13 -5.73 -8.63
C ARG A 220 -11.49 -5.35 -7.31
N ALA A 221 -11.99 -4.30 -6.65
CA ALA A 221 -11.50 -3.91 -5.34
C ALA A 221 -12.58 -3.27 -4.45
N VAL A 222 -12.31 -3.22 -3.15
CA VAL A 222 -13.07 -2.50 -2.13
C VAL A 222 -12.15 -1.61 -1.30
N LEU A 223 -12.54 -0.34 -1.15
CA LEU A 223 -11.90 0.61 -0.25
C LEU A 223 -12.65 0.65 1.08
N ILE A 224 -11.95 0.31 2.15
CA ILE A 224 -12.43 0.38 3.52
C ILE A 224 -11.85 1.62 4.20
N GLU A 225 -12.73 2.48 4.69
CA GLU A 225 -12.39 3.68 5.45
C GLU A 225 -13.22 3.75 6.74
N ASN A 226 -12.55 3.94 7.88
CA ASN A 226 -13.21 4.05 9.19
C ASN A 226 -14.21 2.92 9.50
N GLY A 227 -13.91 1.72 9.01
CA GLY A 227 -14.76 0.54 9.18
C GLY A 227 -15.97 0.47 8.28
N LEU A 228 -16.07 1.30 7.22
CA LEU A 228 -17.16 1.32 6.24
C LEU A 228 -16.62 1.06 4.83
N VAL A 229 -17.47 0.53 3.94
CA VAL A 229 -17.17 0.48 2.50
C VAL A 229 -17.35 1.88 1.91
N LYS A 230 -16.26 2.46 1.41
CA LYS A 230 -16.27 3.79 0.77
C LYS A 230 -16.40 3.70 -0.76
N ALA A 231 -15.71 2.75 -1.36
CA ALA A 231 -15.79 2.46 -2.79
C ALA A 231 -15.70 0.95 -3.03
N TYR A 232 -16.39 0.46 -4.05
CA TYR A 232 -16.40 -0.96 -4.45
C TYR A 232 -16.65 -1.05 -5.95
N GLY A 233 -15.83 -1.81 -6.66
CA GLY A 233 -15.96 -1.95 -8.11
C GLY A 233 -14.61 -2.04 -8.81
N GLU A 234 -14.43 -1.24 -9.86
CA GLU A 234 -13.24 -1.24 -10.69
C GLU A 234 -11.98 -0.83 -9.90
N PRO A 235 -10.86 -1.56 -10.01
CA PRO A 235 -9.63 -1.30 -9.25
C PRO A 235 -9.08 0.12 -9.47
N PHE A 236 -9.21 0.65 -10.68
CA PHE A 236 -8.69 1.96 -11.04
C PHE A 236 -9.43 3.08 -10.29
N ASP A 237 -10.76 3.03 -10.27
CA ASP A 237 -11.61 4.00 -9.55
C ASP A 237 -11.36 3.94 -8.05
N VAL A 238 -11.29 2.72 -7.50
CA VAL A 238 -11.02 2.49 -6.08
C VAL A 238 -9.62 3.01 -5.69
N ALA A 239 -8.61 2.75 -6.52
CA ALA A 239 -7.25 3.24 -6.31
C ALA A 239 -7.14 4.77 -6.43
N ASN A 240 -7.88 5.37 -7.35
CA ASN A 240 -7.92 6.82 -7.53
C ASN A 240 -8.62 7.49 -6.34
N GLN A 241 -9.75 6.95 -5.87
CA GLN A 241 -10.44 7.46 -4.68
C GLN A 241 -9.51 7.42 -3.45
N TYR A 242 -8.83 6.29 -3.22
CA TYR A 242 -7.83 6.18 -2.14
C TYR A 242 -6.71 7.22 -2.28
N SER A 243 -6.31 7.54 -3.50
CA SER A 243 -5.25 8.52 -3.77
C SER A 243 -5.70 9.95 -3.47
N VAL A 244 -6.93 10.32 -3.86
CA VAL A 244 -7.53 11.62 -3.57
C VAL A 244 -7.67 11.83 -2.06
N ASP A 245 -8.19 10.83 -1.33
CA ASP A 245 -8.40 10.91 0.12
C ASP A 245 -7.09 11.18 0.90
N ASN A 246 -5.98 10.58 0.44
CA ASN A 246 -4.67 10.79 1.06
C ASN A 246 -4.08 12.16 0.75
N THR A 247 -4.55 12.84 -0.29
CA THR A 247 -4.15 14.20 -0.66
C THR A 247 -4.98 15.25 0.08
N GLU A 248 -6.31 15.07 0.18
CA GLU A 248 -7.20 16.02 0.86
C GLU A 248 -6.90 16.14 2.36
N LEU A 249 -6.66 15.02 3.04
CA LEU A 249 -6.39 15.02 4.49
C LEU A 249 -5.04 15.63 4.88
N LYS A 250 -4.08 15.70 3.95
CA LYS A 250 -2.80 16.40 4.21
C LYS A 250 -2.94 17.92 4.11
N ASN A 251 -3.95 18.42 3.38
CA ASN A 251 -4.18 19.86 3.25
C ASN A 251 -4.88 20.46 4.49
N ASP A 252 -5.67 19.66 5.22
CA ASP A 252 -6.37 20.12 6.44
C ASP A 252 -5.45 20.21 7.68
N GLU A 253 -4.23 19.67 7.63
CA GLU A 253 -3.26 19.68 8.75
C GLU A 253 -2.07 20.65 8.60
N GLN A 254 -2.02 21.56 7.60
CA GLN A 254 -0.78 22.31 7.34
C GLN A 254 -0.83 23.82 7.58
N GLY A 255 -0.09 24.24 8.62
CA GLY A 255 1.00 25.20 8.45
C GLY A 255 2.33 24.42 8.51
N ALA A 256 3.13 24.44 7.45
CA ALA A 256 4.41 23.72 7.38
C ALA A 256 5.49 24.48 8.18
N VAL A 257 6.19 23.81 9.10
CA VAL A 257 7.36 24.38 9.78
C VAL A 257 8.58 23.54 9.43
N ALA A 258 9.55 24.13 8.73
CA ALA A 258 10.81 23.49 8.39
C ALA A 258 11.75 23.33 9.60
N GLU A 259 12.56 22.27 9.60
CA GLU A 259 13.68 22.13 10.55
C GLU A 259 14.94 22.83 9.99
N PRO A 260 15.54 23.77 10.76
CA PRO A 260 16.76 24.44 10.32
C PRO A 260 17.97 23.51 10.40
N VAL A 261 18.73 23.42 9.31
CA VAL A 261 20.02 22.69 9.26
C VAL A 261 21.18 23.62 9.59
N SER A 262 20.97 24.94 9.53
CA SER A 262 21.97 26.00 9.73
C SER A 262 21.33 27.31 10.23
N ASP A 263 22.11 28.15 10.90
CA ASP A 263 21.71 29.50 11.36
C ASP A 263 21.67 30.56 10.23
N LEU A 264 21.80 30.14 8.97
CA LEU A 264 21.85 31.05 7.81
C LEU A 264 20.47 31.36 7.22
N ALA A 265 19.50 30.46 7.37
CA ALA A 265 18.16 30.65 6.86
C ALA A 265 17.14 29.95 7.77
N SER A 266 15.88 30.37 7.72
CA SER A 266 14.79 29.80 8.51
C SER A 266 13.45 29.89 7.78
N GLN A 267 12.40 29.30 8.38
CA GLN A 267 11.01 29.48 7.96
C GLN A 267 10.75 29.10 6.49
N LEU A 268 11.28 27.96 6.04
CA LEU A 268 10.94 27.44 4.70
C LEU A 268 9.48 26.97 4.69
N GLU A 269 8.70 27.55 3.80
CA GLU A 269 7.34 27.17 3.45
C GLU A 269 7.26 26.85 1.96
N VAL A 270 6.49 25.82 1.63
CA VAL A 270 6.24 25.40 0.25
C VAL A 270 4.74 25.28 0.07
N ARG A 271 4.20 25.97 -0.93
CA ARG A 271 2.76 26.02 -1.18
C ARG A 271 2.46 25.71 -2.64
N LEU A 272 1.65 24.69 -2.89
CA LEU A 272 1.06 24.49 -4.22
C LEU A 272 0.11 25.63 -4.55
N THR A 273 0.29 26.23 -5.73
CA THR A 273 -0.62 27.22 -6.30
C THR A 273 -1.51 26.62 -7.39
N SER A 274 -1.09 25.50 -7.98
CA SER A 274 -1.96 24.64 -8.79
C SER A 274 -2.83 23.74 -7.90
N LYS A 275 -3.82 23.08 -8.52
CA LYS A 275 -4.58 22.03 -7.82
C LYS A 275 -3.65 20.86 -7.46
N PRO A 276 -3.92 20.12 -6.36
CA PRO A 276 -3.15 18.93 -6.01
C PRO A 276 -3.37 17.76 -6.98
N SER A 277 -4.51 17.72 -7.68
CA SER A 277 -4.82 16.72 -8.71
C SER A 277 -5.05 17.43 -10.04
N LEU A 278 -4.33 16.97 -11.06
CA LEU A 278 -4.17 17.62 -12.36
C LEU A 278 -4.09 16.58 -13.47
N SER A 279 -4.44 16.95 -14.69
CA SER A 279 -4.04 16.20 -15.88
C SER A 279 -2.57 16.44 -16.21
N PRO A 280 -1.84 15.51 -16.86
CA PRO A 280 -0.43 15.71 -17.22
C PRO A 280 -0.17 16.95 -18.10
N ASP A 281 -1.18 17.41 -18.83
CA ASP A 281 -1.14 18.61 -19.65
C ASP A 281 -1.46 19.91 -18.87
N GLU A 282 -1.90 19.84 -17.62
CA GLU A 282 -2.05 21.02 -16.78
C GLU A 282 -0.73 21.41 -16.10
N PRO A 283 -0.46 22.72 -15.91
CA PRO A 283 0.78 23.17 -15.27
C PRO A 283 0.77 22.90 -13.77
N ILE A 284 1.85 22.30 -13.28
CA ILE A 284 2.17 22.20 -11.85
C ILE A 284 2.81 23.52 -11.45
N SER A 285 2.23 24.20 -10.46
CA SER A 285 2.72 25.51 -9.98
C SER A 285 2.81 25.53 -8.46
N PHE A 286 3.90 26.09 -7.93
CA PHE A 286 4.12 26.25 -6.50
C PHE A 286 4.96 27.48 -6.16
N GLU A 287 4.82 27.93 -4.92
CA GLU A 287 5.60 29.00 -4.31
C GLU A 287 6.45 28.45 -3.17
N ILE A 288 7.65 29.03 -3.02
CA ILE A 288 8.63 28.70 -2.01
C ILE A 288 9.00 30.00 -1.30
N SER A 289 8.69 30.08 -0.01
CA SER A 289 9.07 31.20 0.85
C SER A 289 10.08 30.74 1.89
N TYR A 290 11.06 31.59 2.19
CA TYR A 290 12.02 31.36 3.28
C TYR A 290 12.67 32.67 3.72
N HIS A 291 13.27 32.68 4.91
CA HIS A 291 13.92 33.85 5.46
C HIS A 291 15.44 33.67 5.52
N VAL A 292 16.20 34.58 4.89
CA VAL A 292 17.67 34.60 4.92
C VAL A 292 18.13 35.46 6.09
N LEU A 293 18.96 34.90 6.97
CA LEU A 293 19.41 35.53 8.22
C LEU A 293 20.74 36.29 8.09
N LYS A 294 21.63 35.84 7.20
CA LYS A 294 22.92 36.48 6.92
C LYS A 294 23.06 36.73 5.42
N ASP A 295 23.77 37.78 5.06
CA ASP A 295 23.95 38.19 3.66
C ASP A 295 24.88 37.22 2.91
N GLU A 296 24.30 36.10 2.48
CA GLU A 296 24.95 35.03 1.72
C GLU A 296 24.04 34.63 0.54
N PRO A 297 24.59 34.40 -0.66
CA PRO A 297 23.80 33.91 -1.78
C PRO A 297 23.19 32.54 -1.48
N THR A 298 21.89 32.39 -1.73
CA THR A 298 21.19 31.12 -1.59
C THR A 298 20.36 30.79 -2.82
N TYR A 299 20.23 29.51 -3.14
CA TYR A 299 19.37 29.03 -4.21
C TYR A 299 18.47 27.90 -3.72
N VAL A 300 17.37 27.68 -4.43
CA VAL A 300 16.45 26.58 -4.16
C VAL A 300 16.73 25.44 -5.12
N ALA A 301 16.71 24.21 -4.63
CA ALA A 301 16.64 23.00 -5.43
C ALA A 301 15.46 22.16 -4.98
N PHE A 302 14.76 21.53 -5.92
CA PHE A 302 13.63 20.66 -5.59
C PHE A 302 13.62 19.38 -6.43
N SER A 303 12.90 18.38 -5.93
CA SER A 303 12.63 17.13 -6.62
C SER A 303 11.15 16.79 -6.59
N LEU A 304 10.65 16.23 -7.69
CA LEU A 304 9.36 15.56 -7.78
C LEU A 304 9.62 14.05 -7.78
N THR A 305 9.27 13.40 -6.68
CA THR A 305 9.57 11.98 -6.42
C THR A 305 8.30 11.15 -6.60
N ASP A 306 8.36 10.09 -7.41
CA ASP A 306 7.30 9.08 -7.49
C ASP A 306 7.17 8.40 -6.12
N ILE A 307 6.01 8.50 -5.48
CA ILE A 307 5.77 7.93 -4.15
C ILE A 307 5.73 6.40 -4.23
N ASP A 308 5.10 5.86 -5.27
CA ASP A 308 4.84 4.42 -5.37
C ASP A 308 6.14 3.67 -5.70
N ARG A 309 7.04 4.27 -6.49
CA ARG A 309 8.31 3.67 -6.93
C ARG A 309 9.54 4.19 -6.21
N ASN A 310 9.41 5.27 -5.43
CA ASN A 310 10.51 5.96 -4.76
C ASN A 310 11.66 6.37 -5.69
N ILE A 311 11.33 6.89 -6.88
CA ILE A 311 12.29 7.39 -7.88
C ILE A 311 12.12 8.88 -8.11
N TRP A 312 13.22 9.60 -8.36
CA TRP A 312 13.15 11.00 -8.77
C TRP A 312 12.73 11.09 -10.24
N VAL A 313 11.60 11.74 -10.48
CA VAL A 313 11.00 11.89 -11.81
C VAL A 313 11.47 13.17 -12.47
N TYR A 314 11.56 14.25 -11.69
CA TYR A 314 11.97 15.56 -12.17
C TYR A 314 12.72 16.31 -11.08
N ASN A 315 13.80 17.01 -11.46
CA ASN A 315 14.60 17.82 -10.56
C ASN A 315 14.93 19.14 -11.24
N ASP A 316 14.88 20.23 -10.49
CA ASP A 316 15.32 21.54 -10.98
C ASP A 316 15.82 22.40 -9.81
N ASN A 317 16.45 23.53 -10.13
CA ASN A 317 17.01 24.46 -9.17
C ASN A 317 17.10 25.89 -9.71
N SER A 318 17.31 26.84 -8.81
CA SER A 318 17.46 28.26 -9.13
C SER A 318 18.91 28.74 -9.08
N GLN A 319 19.91 27.86 -9.29
CA GLN A 319 21.32 28.22 -9.13
C GLN A 319 21.79 29.27 -10.13
N ASP A 320 21.19 29.32 -11.33
CA ASP A 320 21.44 30.37 -12.33
C ASP A 320 20.91 31.75 -11.89
N GLN A 321 20.02 31.79 -10.90
CA GLN A 321 19.40 33.00 -10.36
C GLN A 321 19.36 32.95 -8.82
N PRO A 322 20.52 32.98 -8.15
CA PRO A 322 20.57 32.88 -6.70
C PRO A 322 19.98 34.14 -6.07
N THR A 323 19.28 33.96 -4.95
CA THR A 323 18.82 35.07 -4.12
C THR A 323 20.00 35.71 -3.40
N SER A 324 19.90 37.01 -3.11
CA SER A 324 20.91 37.80 -2.40
C SER A 324 20.28 38.68 -1.33
N GLY A 325 21.08 39.13 -0.36
CA GLY A 325 20.62 39.97 0.74
C GLY A 325 19.90 39.20 1.85
N PRO A 326 19.91 39.69 3.10
CA PRO A 326 19.07 39.15 4.16
C PRO A 326 17.58 39.42 3.90
N GLY A 327 16.71 38.78 4.68
CA GLY A 327 15.26 38.98 4.67
C GLY A 327 14.47 37.88 3.95
N HIS A 328 13.17 38.12 3.84
CA HIS A 328 12.23 37.18 3.24
C HIS A 328 12.45 37.04 1.73
N LYS A 329 12.50 35.79 1.25
CA LYS A 329 12.57 35.40 -0.15
C LYS A 329 11.28 34.69 -0.52
N ASN A 330 10.79 34.96 -1.72
CA ASN A 330 9.65 34.24 -2.29
C ASN A 330 9.96 33.92 -3.75
N ILE A 331 9.80 32.66 -4.13
CA ILE A 331 10.14 32.14 -5.46
C ILE A 331 8.94 31.34 -5.96
N SER A 332 8.47 31.65 -7.15
CA SER A 332 7.43 30.88 -7.84
C SER A 332 8.07 30.01 -8.90
N TYR A 333 7.60 28.78 -9.03
CA TYR A 333 8.04 27.85 -10.06
C TYR A 333 6.85 27.19 -10.74
N GLN A 334 6.97 26.96 -12.05
CA GLN A 334 5.95 26.31 -12.85
C GLN A 334 6.61 25.34 -13.85
N CYS A 335 6.11 24.12 -13.90
CA CYS A 335 6.48 23.13 -14.92
C CYS A 335 5.27 22.33 -15.40
N GLN A 336 5.50 21.48 -16.39
CA GLN A 336 4.49 20.60 -16.96
C GLN A 336 5.16 19.26 -17.29
N LEU A 337 4.49 18.15 -16.96
CA LEU A 337 5.02 16.80 -17.14
C LEU A 337 4.16 16.01 -18.15
N SER A 338 3.93 16.61 -19.31
CA SER A 338 2.94 16.16 -20.31
C SER A 338 3.16 14.77 -20.87
N GLN A 339 4.35 14.20 -20.68
CA GLN A 339 4.74 12.88 -21.20
C GLN A 339 4.52 11.75 -20.18
N LEU A 340 4.09 12.07 -18.95
CA LEU A 340 3.84 11.06 -17.93
C LEU A 340 2.39 10.56 -18.00
N ASN A 341 2.20 9.28 -17.65
CA ASN A 341 0.88 8.77 -17.30
C ASN A 341 0.55 9.11 -15.83
N ASP A 342 -0.44 8.40 -15.26
CA ASP A 342 -0.83 8.50 -13.87
C ASP A 342 0.36 8.34 -12.91
N ILE A 343 0.59 9.35 -12.09
CA ILE A 343 1.68 9.33 -11.11
C ILE A 343 1.38 10.19 -9.90
N LYS A 344 1.87 9.76 -8.73
CA LYS A 344 1.86 10.54 -7.50
C LYS A 344 3.26 11.06 -7.23
N LEU A 345 3.39 12.37 -7.21
CA LEU A 345 4.64 13.07 -6.99
C LEU A 345 4.63 13.71 -5.61
N LYS A 346 5.71 13.52 -4.87
CA LYS A 346 6.02 14.26 -3.66
C LYS A 346 7.00 15.39 -4.03
N LEU A 347 6.64 16.62 -3.70
CA LEU A 347 7.51 17.80 -3.88
C LEU A 347 8.42 17.98 -2.66
N GLU A 348 9.72 17.82 -2.86
CA GLU A 348 10.74 18.01 -1.81
C GLU A 348 11.61 19.20 -2.18
N VAL A 349 11.72 20.17 -1.27
CA VAL A 349 12.44 21.43 -1.51
C VAL A 349 13.61 21.56 -0.54
N THR A 350 14.74 22.00 -1.06
CA THR A 350 15.96 22.34 -0.31
C THR A 350 16.39 23.76 -0.63
N VAL A 351 16.75 24.53 0.40
CA VAL A 351 17.49 25.79 0.23
C VAL A 351 18.96 25.49 0.47
N ARG A 352 19.83 25.95 -0.42
CA ARG A 352 21.27 25.70 -0.38
C ARG A 352 22.06 27.00 -0.47
N ASP A 353 23.28 27.00 0.07
CA ASP A 353 24.23 28.08 -0.13
C ASP A 353 24.94 27.98 -1.49
N GLN A 354 25.79 28.96 -1.82
CA GLN A 354 26.60 28.98 -3.03
C GLN A 354 27.52 27.76 -3.23
N ASN A 355 27.89 27.06 -2.16
CA ASN A 355 28.74 25.87 -2.20
C ASN A 355 27.92 24.56 -2.31
N GLY A 356 26.59 24.66 -2.35
CA GLY A 356 25.68 23.52 -2.37
C GLY A 356 25.41 22.90 -1.01
N GLN A 357 25.85 23.52 0.09
CA GLN A 357 25.50 23.08 1.44
C GLN A 357 24.02 23.35 1.71
N MET A 358 23.32 22.33 2.20
CA MET A 358 21.92 22.43 2.58
C MET A 358 21.74 23.32 3.82
N LEU A 359 20.86 24.31 3.71
CA LEU A 359 20.50 25.24 4.78
C LEU A 359 19.13 24.91 5.38
N LEU A 360 18.15 24.61 4.51
CA LEU A 360 16.78 24.25 4.87
C LEU A 360 16.28 23.09 4.02
N PHE A 361 15.36 22.31 4.58
CA PHE A 361 14.70 21.20 3.90
C PHE A 361 13.23 21.12 4.28
N SER A 362 12.35 20.89 3.30
CA SER A 362 10.95 20.55 3.57
C SER A 362 10.87 19.08 3.97
N ALA A 363 10.62 18.78 5.24
CA ALA A 363 10.54 17.40 5.73
C ALA A 363 9.47 16.58 4.97
N ALA A 364 9.74 15.29 4.74
CA ALA A 364 8.89 14.40 3.93
C ALA A 364 7.43 14.29 4.41
N ASN A 365 7.15 14.55 5.70
CA ASN A 365 5.80 14.53 6.26
C ASN A 365 4.98 15.78 5.90
N HIS A 366 5.62 16.83 5.38
CA HIS A 366 5.04 18.13 5.07
C HIS A 366 5.25 18.56 3.60
N SER A 367 5.80 17.66 2.78
CA SER A 367 5.92 17.86 1.35
C SER A 367 4.54 17.84 0.67
N PRO A 368 4.22 18.86 -0.15
CA PRO A 368 3.01 18.84 -0.95
C PRO A 368 2.97 17.60 -1.86
N LEU A 369 1.78 17.00 -1.98
CA LEU A 369 1.53 15.90 -2.89
C LEU A 369 0.84 16.41 -4.15
N ILE A 370 1.32 15.94 -5.30
CA ILE A 370 0.77 16.24 -6.62
C ILE A 370 0.37 14.91 -7.25
N VAL A 371 -0.84 14.82 -7.79
CA VAL A 371 -1.38 13.64 -8.45
C VAL A 371 -1.65 14.01 -9.90
N LEU A 372 -0.90 13.41 -10.82
CA LEU A 372 -1.20 13.48 -12.24
C LEU A 372 -2.12 12.31 -12.60
N GLN A 373 -3.23 12.60 -13.28
CA GLN A 373 -4.21 11.60 -13.71
C GLN A 373 -4.63 11.84 -15.15
N ARG A 374 -4.62 10.77 -15.95
CA ARG A 374 -5.10 10.82 -17.33
C ARG A 374 -6.60 10.56 -17.37
N HIS A 375 -7.32 11.52 -17.93
CA HIS A 375 -8.76 11.44 -18.19
C HIS A 375 -9.07 11.40 -19.69
N ASP A 376 -8.04 11.42 -20.53
CA ASP A 376 -8.14 11.51 -21.99
C ASP A 376 -8.22 10.14 -22.68
N ILE A 377 -8.02 9.05 -21.95
CA ILE A 377 -8.06 7.68 -22.49
C ILE A 377 -9.50 7.18 -22.53
N ALA A 378 -9.97 6.78 -23.72
CA ALA A 378 -11.29 6.22 -23.89
C ALA A 378 -11.40 4.82 -23.23
N PRO A 379 -12.51 4.49 -22.54
CA PRO A 379 -12.67 3.19 -21.86
C PRO A 379 -12.60 1.95 -22.77
N ASP A 380 -12.77 2.13 -24.08
CA ASP A 380 -12.72 1.08 -25.09
C ASP A 380 -11.35 0.95 -25.80
N ASP A 381 -10.40 1.88 -25.58
CA ASP A 381 -9.02 1.76 -26.07
C ASP A 381 -8.18 0.90 -25.09
N LEU A 382 -8.40 -0.41 -25.15
CA LEU A 382 -7.70 -1.39 -24.30
C LEU A 382 -6.17 -1.27 -24.38
N SER A 383 -5.62 -0.98 -25.55
CA SER A 383 -4.18 -0.81 -25.73
C SER A 383 -3.66 0.47 -25.06
N ALA A 384 -4.43 1.57 -25.10
CA ALA A 384 -4.07 2.78 -24.37
C ALA A 384 -4.16 2.57 -22.86
N LEU A 385 -5.24 1.94 -22.38
CA LEU A 385 -5.43 1.61 -20.97
C LEU A 385 -4.29 0.73 -20.42
N ASP A 386 -3.91 -0.32 -21.15
CA ASP A 386 -2.79 -1.19 -20.78
C ASP A 386 -1.47 -0.41 -20.76
N SER A 387 -1.17 0.34 -21.83
CA SER A 387 0.07 1.14 -21.91
C SER A 387 0.16 2.26 -20.87
N ALA A 388 -0.99 2.74 -20.36
CA ALA A 388 -1.06 3.79 -19.34
C ALA A 388 -0.62 3.29 -17.95
N SER A 389 -0.44 1.98 -17.77
CA SER A 389 0.18 1.40 -16.57
C SER A 389 1.68 1.74 -16.42
N GLY A 390 2.35 2.11 -17.52
CA GLY A 390 3.75 2.53 -17.53
C GLY A 390 3.94 3.98 -17.07
N LEU A 391 5.20 4.39 -16.85
CA LEU A 391 5.53 5.75 -16.39
C LEU A 391 5.31 6.82 -17.47
N TYR A 392 5.70 6.51 -18.71
CA TYR A 392 5.62 7.41 -19.86
C TYR A 392 4.43 7.06 -20.75
N GLN A 393 3.79 8.08 -21.31
CA GLN A 393 2.75 7.93 -22.31
C GLN A 393 3.32 7.20 -23.54
N ARG A 394 2.50 6.33 -24.15
CA ARG A 394 2.88 5.63 -25.39
C ARG A 394 3.24 6.65 -26.47
N ASN A 395 4.44 6.54 -27.04
CA ASN A 395 4.96 7.44 -28.07
C ASN A 395 5.53 6.71 -29.30
N GLY A 396 5.25 5.41 -29.41
CA GLY A 396 5.71 4.55 -30.50
C GLY A 396 4.58 4.11 -31.45
N SER A 397 4.97 3.49 -32.56
CA SER A 397 4.06 2.91 -33.56
C SER A 397 4.48 1.47 -33.90
N TRP A 398 3.52 0.56 -34.00
CA TRP A 398 3.78 -0.82 -34.42
C TRP A 398 3.88 -0.93 -35.94
N LEU A 399 4.95 -1.55 -36.43
CA LEU A 399 5.08 -1.99 -37.82
C LEU A 399 4.99 -3.52 -37.85
N ILE A 400 3.84 -4.04 -38.28
CA ILE A 400 3.62 -5.48 -38.38
C ILE A 400 3.76 -5.86 -39.85
N ASN A 401 4.89 -6.48 -40.18
CA ASN A 401 5.09 -7.10 -41.49
C ASN A 401 4.53 -8.52 -41.42
N GLN A 402 3.55 -8.83 -42.27
CA GLN A 402 2.98 -10.16 -42.42
C GLN A 402 3.69 -10.95 -43.51
#